data_AF-A0AAP0RB30-F1
#
_entry.id   AF-A0AAP0RB30-F1
#
_cell.length_a   1.000
_cell.length_b   1.000
_cell.length_c   1.000
_cell.angle_alpha   90.00
_cell.angle_beta   90.00
_cell.angle_gamma   90.00
#
_symmetry.space_group_name_H-M   'P 1'
#
loop_
_entity.id
_entity.type
_entity.pdbx_description
1 polymer ?
#
loop_
_entity_poly.entity_id
_entity_poly.type
_entity_poly.pdbx_seq_one_letter_code
_entity_poly.pdbx_strand_id
1 'polypeptide(L)'
;MENLSQLEALCERLYNSQDSVERAHAESTLKCFSLDTDYISQCQYILDNASTPYALMLASSSLLKQVTEHSLPLQLRSMSLSFDAQLTYCLMLVFGLSLC
;
A
#
# COMPACT_ATOMS: atom_id res chain seq x y z
N MET A 1 -11.75 -5.81 12.79
CA MET A 1 -11.57 -4.67 11.88
C MET A 1 -10.33 -3.94 12.33
N GLU A 2 -9.19 -4.18 11.68
CA GLU A 2 -8.00 -3.37 11.93
C GLU A 2 -8.30 -1.94 11.48
N ASN A 3 -8.16 -1.00 12.40
CA ASN A 3 -8.55 0.39 12.17
C ASN A 3 -7.56 1.00 11.17
N LEU A 4 -8.09 1.70 10.17
CA LEU A 4 -7.31 2.39 9.13
C LEU A 4 -6.15 3.21 9.72
N SER A 5 -6.39 3.87 10.86
CA SER A 5 -5.39 4.61 11.63
C SER A 5 -4.21 3.78 12.15
N GLN A 6 -4.40 2.50 12.48
CA GLN A 6 -3.30 1.60 12.85
C GLN A 6 -2.43 1.29 11.63
N LEU A 7 -3.05 1.11 10.47
CA LEU A 7 -2.33 0.86 9.23
C LEU A 7 -1.53 2.10 8.80
N GLU A 8 -2.12 3.29 8.89
CA GLU A 8 -1.43 4.55 8.66
C GLU A 8 -0.22 4.69 9.59
N ALA A 9 -0.38 4.41 10.88
CA ALA A 9 0.72 4.44 11.83
C ALA A 9 1.82 3.40 11.53
N LEU A 10 1.46 2.20 11.07
CA LEU A 10 2.43 1.18 10.66
C LEU A 10 3.21 1.61 9.42
N CYS A 11 2.51 2.12 8.40
CA CYS A 11 3.14 2.68 7.22
C CYS A 11 4.07 3.83 7.60
N GLU A 12 3.64 4.74 8.45
CA GLU A 12 4.45 5.85 8.90
C GLU A 12 5.69 5.34 9.65
N ARG A 13 5.57 4.37 10.57
CA ARG A 13 6.73 3.74 11.21
C ARG A 13 7.67 3.06 10.21
N LEU A 14 7.16 2.42 9.16
CA LEU A 14 8.01 1.81 8.14
C LEU A 14 8.93 2.84 7.45
N TYR A 15 8.44 4.06 7.23
CA TYR A 15 9.17 5.11 6.51
C TYR A 15 9.90 6.10 7.44
N ASN A 16 9.35 6.42 8.61
CA ASN A 16 9.89 7.38 9.57
C ASN A 16 10.71 6.74 10.69
N SER A 17 10.47 5.48 11.05
CA SER A 17 11.20 4.85 12.15
C SER A 17 12.64 4.53 11.76
N GLN A 18 13.59 4.95 12.59
CA GLN A 18 15.01 4.63 12.47
C GLN A 18 15.35 3.25 13.05
N ASP A 19 14.45 2.70 13.87
CA ASP A 19 14.61 1.39 14.49
C ASP A 19 14.32 0.27 13.49
N SER A 20 15.36 -0.49 13.14
CA SER A 20 15.29 -1.61 12.19
C SER A 20 14.28 -2.67 12.59
N VAL A 21 14.09 -2.88 13.90
CA VAL A 21 13.14 -3.86 14.45
C VAL A 21 11.69 -3.39 14.27
N GLU A 22 11.38 -2.14 14.60
CA GLU A 22 10.04 -1.57 14.37
C GLU A 22 9.71 -1.54 12.87
N ARG A 23 10.70 -1.18 12.04
CA ARG A 23 10.56 -1.18 10.59
C ARG A 23 10.26 -2.56 10.03
N ALA A 24 11.01 -3.58 10.46
CA ALA A 24 10.77 -4.97 10.04
C ALA A 24 9.41 -5.49 10.51
N HIS A 25 8.99 -5.14 11.73
CA HIS A 25 7.68 -5.51 12.24
C HIS A 25 6.56 -4.87 11.41
N ALA A 26 6.63 -3.56 11.17
CA ALA A 26 5.70 -2.86 10.31
C ALA A 26 5.69 -3.46 8.90
N GLU A 27 6.85 -3.74 8.30
CA GLU A 27 6.93 -4.35 6.97
C GLU A 27 6.22 -5.71 6.93
N SER A 28 6.45 -6.55 7.93
CA SER A 28 5.88 -7.89 7.99
C SER A 28 4.36 -7.85 8.10
N THR A 29 3.83 -6.98 8.97
CA THR A 29 2.38 -6.75 9.08
C THR A 29 1.79 -6.23 7.77
N LEU A 30 2.43 -5.22 7.17
CA LEU A 30 2.01 -4.61 5.90
C LEU A 30 2.07 -5.60 4.72
N LYS A 31 3.04 -6.53 4.72
CA LYS A 31 3.16 -7.62 3.74
C LYS A 31 2.00 -8.58 3.78
N CYS A 32 1.45 -8.89 4.96
CA CYS A 32 0.28 -9.77 5.07
C CYS A 32 -0.91 -9.24 4.26
N PHE A 33 -1.11 -7.92 4.21
CA PHE A 33 -2.16 -7.31 3.40
C PHE A 33 -2.02 -7.57 1.90
N SER A 34 -0.79 -7.82 1.41
CA SER A 34 -0.56 -8.19 0.01
C SER A 34 -0.69 -9.68 -0.26
N LEU A 35 -0.61 -10.53 0.76
CA LEU A 35 -0.57 -12.00 0.61
C LEU A 35 -1.95 -12.63 0.66
N ASP A 36 -2.87 -12.07 1.45
CA ASP A 36 -4.20 -12.63 1.65
C ASP A 36 -5.26 -11.87 0.84
N THR A 37 -5.97 -12.58 -0.04
CA THR A 37 -7.06 -12.03 -0.86
C THR A 37 -8.27 -11.55 -0.06
N ASP A 38 -8.37 -11.92 1.21
CA ASP A 38 -9.40 -11.40 2.13
C ASP A 38 -9.21 -9.89 2.38
N TYR A 39 -7.98 -9.38 2.27
CA TYR A 39 -7.68 -7.96 2.44
C TYR A 39 -7.97 -7.10 1.20
N ILE A 40 -8.45 -7.67 0.09
CA ILE A 40 -8.88 -6.87 -1.09
C ILE A 40 -9.91 -5.83 -0.67
N SER A 41 -10.95 -6.27 0.03
CA SER A 41 -12.04 -5.41 0.53
C SER A 41 -11.51 -4.34 1.47
N GLN A 42 -10.51 -4.68 2.28
CA GLN A 42 -9.91 -3.77 3.25
C GLN A 42 -9.01 -2.73 2.56
N CYS A 43 -8.26 -3.13 1.54
CA CYS A 43 -7.47 -2.21 0.71
C CYS A 43 -8.37 -1.25 -0.08
N GLN A 44 -9.52 -1.71 -0.61
CA GLN A 44 -10.50 -0.83 -1.24
C GLN A 44 -11.07 0.18 -0.26
N TYR A 45 -11.41 -0.26 0.96
CA TYR A 45 -11.85 0.63 2.03
C TYR A 45 -10.78 1.67 2.37
N ILE A 46 -9.51 1.26 2.49
CA ILE A 46 -8.39 2.16 2.73
C ILE A 46 -8.23 3.16 1.59
N LEU A 47 -8.35 2.75 0.33
CA LEU A 47 -8.28 3.67 -0.81
C LEU A 47 -9.37 4.75 -0.79
N ASP A 48 -10.57 4.40 -0.32
CA ASP A 48 -11.71 5.31 -0.27
C ASP A 48 -11.69 6.20 0.99
N ASN A 49 -11.13 5.71 2.10
CA ASN A 49 -11.20 6.37 3.41
C ASN A 49 -9.87 6.93 3.91
N ALA A 50 -8.72 6.46 3.42
CA ALA A 50 -7.42 6.92 3.86
C ALA A 50 -7.09 8.26 3.21
N SER A 51 -6.53 9.15 4.03
CA SER A 51 -6.04 10.47 3.57
C SER A 51 -4.52 10.54 3.53
N THR A 52 -3.82 9.55 4.10
CA THR A 52 -2.36 9.52 4.06
C THR A 52 -1.84 8.87 2.76
N PRO A 53 -0.83 9.49 2.12
CA PRO A 53 -0.26 8.96 0.89
C PRO A 53 0.37 7.57 1.08
N TYR A 54 0.90 7.29 2.27
CA TYR A 54 1.52 6.00 2.59
C TYR A 54 0.51 4.84 2.61
N ALA A 55 -0.66 5.03 3.23
CA ALA A 55 -1.69 4.00 3.27
C ALA A 55 -2.34 3.77 1.90
N LEU A 56 -2.58 4.86 1.15
CA LEU A 56 -3.05 4.77 -0.23
C LEU A 56 -2.06 3.98 -1.11
N MET A 57 -0.76 4.28 -1.00
CA MET A 57 0.29 3.59 -1.75
C MET A 57 0.36 2.10 -1.41
N LEU A 58 0.29 1.76 -0.11
CA LEU A 58 0.28 0.37 0.34
C LEU A 58 -0.95 -0.39 -0.19
N ALA A 59 -2.14 0.13 0.04
CA ALA A 59 -3.39 -0.50 -0.39
C ALA A 59 -3.39 -0.73 -1.91
N SER A 60 -2.90 0.24 -2.67
CA SER A 60 -2.75 0.14 -4.12
C SER A 60 -1.77 -0.94 -4.53
N SER A 61 -0.58 -0.98 -3.92
CA SER A 61 0.44 -1.98 -4.21
C SER A 61 -0.01 -3.40 -3.83
N SER A 62 -0.70 -3.55 -2.69
CA SER A 62 -1.29 -4.82 -2.26
C SER A 62 -2.36 -5.29 -3.24
N LEU A 63 -3.29 -4.41 -3.63
CA LEU A 63 -4.31 -4.73 -4.62
C LEU A 63 -3.72 -5.07 -5.98
N LEU A 64 -2.73 -4.29 -6.46
CA LEU A 64 -2.08 -4.55 -7.74
C LEU A 64 -1.43 -5.94 -7.74
N LYS A 65 -0.72 -6.28 -6.66
CA LYS A 65 -0.05 -7.57 -6.51
C LYS A 65 -1.07 -8.71 -6.48
N GLN A 66 -2.16 -8.56 -5.73
CA GLN A 66 -3.24 -9.55 -5.70
C GLN A 66 -3.98 -9.66 -7.04
N VAL A 67 -4.23 -8.55 -7.74
CA VAL A 67 -4.86 -8.56 -9.06
C VAL A 67 -3.97 -9.25 -10.10
N THR A 68 -2.65 -9.07 -10.01
CA THR A 68 -1.67 -9.71 -10.90
C THR A 68 -1.56 -11.20 -10.64
N GLU A 69 -1.49 -11.62 -9.37
CA GLU A 69 -1.33 -13.03 -8.98
C GLU A 69 -2.64 -13.83 -9.08
N HIS A 70 -3.79 -13.22 -8.77
CA HIS A 70 -5.07 -13.91 -8.62
C HIS A 70 -6.02 -13.77 -9.82
N SER A 71 -5.61 -13.13 -10.92
CA SER A 71 -6.38 -12.96 -12.17
C SER A 71 -7.85 -12.54 -11.90
N LEU A 72 -8.00 -11.46 -11.13
CA LEU A 72 -9.30 -10.92 -10.73
C LEU A 72 -10.02 -10.25 -11.93
N PRO A 73 -11.37 -10.15 -11.87
CA PRO A 73 -12.21 -9.79 -13.02
C PRO A 73 -11.83 -8.45 -13.67
N LEU A 74 -12.06 -8.39 -15.00
CA LEU A 74 -11.66 -7.32 -15.94
C LEU A 74 -11.87 -5.87 -15.46
N GLN A 75 -12.83 -5.63 -14.56
CA GLN A 75 -13.13 -4.32 -13.97
C GLN A 75 -11.98 -3.73 -13.14
N LEU A 76 -11.20 -4.57 -12.43
CA LEU A 76 -10.07 -4.10 -11.62
C LEU A 76 -8.80 -3.88 -12.46
N ARG A 77 -8.70 -4.54 -13.61
CA ARG A 77 -7.54 -4.45 -14.53
C ARG A 77 -7.40 -3.07 -15.17
N SER A 78 -8.51 -2.38 -15.42
CA SER A 78 -8.50 -0.98 -15.89
C SER A 78 -7.99 -0.01 -14.83
N MET A 79 -8.20 -0.30 -13.54
CA MET A 79 -7.67 0.51 -12.43
C MET A 79 -6.14 0.33 -12.31
N SER A 80 -5.64 -0.88 -12.52
CA SER A 80 -4.22 -1.25 -12.41
C SER A 80 -3.29 -0.44 -13.32
N LEU A 81 -3.70 -0.22 -14.58
CA LEU A 81 -2.86 0.45 -15.58
C LEU A 81 -2.66 1.94 -15.28
N SER A 82 -3.65 2.57 -14.66
CA SER A 82 -3.57 3.96 -14.19
C SER A 82 -2.75 4.08 -12.90
N PHE A 83 -2.74 3.03 -12.07
CA PHE A 83 -2.07 3.02 -10.78
C PHE A 83 -0.56 2.80 -10.83
N ASP A 84 -0.05 2.02 -11.79
CA ASP A 84 1.39 1.74 -11.91
C ASP A 84 2.23 3.02 -12.14
N ALA A 85 1.70 3.94 -12.96
CA ALA A 85 2.28 5.26 -13.18
C ALA A 85 2.20 6.15 -11.91
N GLN A 86 1.08 6.09 -11.19
CA GLN A 86 0.87 6.86 -9.96
C GLN A 86 1.76 6.37 -8.81
N LEU A 87 1.96 5.05 -8.70
CA LEU A 87 2.79 4.42 -7.69
C LEU A 87 4.26 4.82 -7.86
N THR A 88 4.75 4.82 -9.10
CA THR A 88 6.11 5.29 -9.42
C THR A 88 6.29 6.76 -9.06
N TYR A 89 5.31 7.61 -9.37
CA TYR A 89 5.34 9.03 -9.03
C TYR A 89 5.29 9.26 -7.52
N CYS A 90 4.44 8.54 -6.79
CA CYS A 90 4.32 8.62 -5.33
C CYS A 90 5.58 8.10 -4.63
N LEU A 91 6.16 7.00 -5.11
CA LEU A 91 7.42 6.45 -4.58
C LEU A 91 8.56 7.45 -4.76
N MET A 92 8.64 8.12 -5.92
CA MET A 92 9.61 9.22 -6.14
C MET A 92 9.36 10.42 -5.21
N LEU A 93 8.10 10.78 -4.97
CA LEU A 93 7.71 11.91 -4.09
C LEU A 93 8.04 11.64 -2.61
N VAL A 94 7.80 10.40 -2.15
CA VAL A 94 8.03 9.99 -0.75
C VAL A 94 9.50 9.72 -0.45
N PHE A 95 10.24 9.09 -1.37
CA PHE A 95 11.68 8.86 -1.17
C PHE A 95 12.52 10.13 -1.33
N GLY A 96 11.91 11.25 -1.75
CA GLY A 96 12.63 12.50 -1.90
C GLY A 96 13.90 12.33 -2.72
N LEU A 97 13.84 11.55 -3.81
CA LEU A 97 14.86 11.67 -4.85
C LEU A 97 14.68 13.06 -5.46
N SER A 98 15.21 14.06 -4.76
CA SER A 98 15.67 15.29 -5.35
C SER A 98 16.61 14.83 -6.45
N LEU A 99 16.14 14.92 -7.69
CA LEU A 99 16.94 14.67 -8.89
C LEU A 99 18.06 15.73 -8.91
N CYS A 100 19.11 15.48 -8.14
CA CYS A 100 20.41 16.14 -8.18
C CYS A 100 21.46 15.07 -8.37
#